data_AF-A0A1X1QJJ0-F1
#
_entry.id   AF-A0A1X1QJJ0-F1
#
_cell.length_a   1.000
_cell.length_b   1.000
_cell.length_c   1.000
_cell.angle_alpha   90.00
_cell.angle_beta   90.00
_cell.angle_gamma   90.00
#
_symmetry.space_group_name_H-M   'P 1'
#
loop_
_entity.id
_entity.type
_entity.pdbx_description
1 polymer ?
#
loop_
_entity_poly.entity_id
_entity_poly.type
_entity_poly.pdbx_seq_one_letter_code
_entity_poly.pdbx_strand_id
1 'polypeptide(L)'
;MIRLLILLGIIFGVIYLVRWFLTTPAETVAANIRKSLWLILGLGLILLAVSGKLNIIFAFIGSAIPLIVRYLPSILRVLGIVKTIKSAREQNEPASPPAKQKMSSKDALDILGLNASASKKDIANAHKRLMQKNHPDKGGSAHLATQINQAKDTLLKDDEQ
;
A
#
# COMPACT_ATOMS: atom_id res chain seq x y z
N MET A 1 64.41 -9.25 4.09
CA MET A 1 64.09 -8.63 5.40
C MET A 1 62.63 -8.15 5.48
N ILE A 2 62.13 -7.37 4.50
CA ILE A 2 60.72 -6.90 4.49
C ILE A 2 59.66 -8.01 4.55
N ARG A 3 59.85 -9.15 3.86
CA ARG A 3 58.89 -10.28 3.90
C ARG A 3 58.75 -10.92 5.29
N LEU A 4 59.84 -10.95 6.06
CA LEU A 4 59.85 -11.46 7.44
C LEU A 4 59.10 -10.53 8.39
N LEU A 5 59.25 -9.21 8.21
CA LEU A 5 58.52 -8.21 8.99
C LEU A 5 57.01 -8.25 8.69
N ILE A 6 56.62 -8.45 7.43
CA ILE A 6 55.21 -8.63 7.03
C ILE A 6 54.64 -9.89 7.70
N LEU A 7 55.35 -11.02 7.66
CA LEU A 7 54.92 -12.26 8.32
C LEU A 7 54.77 -12.09 9.83
N LEU A 8 55.74 -11.44 10.49
CA LEU A 8 55.68 -11.19 11.94
C LEU A 8 54.49 -10.29 12.31
N GLY A 9 54.23 -9.23 11.52
CA GLY A 9 53.10 -8.34 11.72
C GLY A 9 51.74 -9.03 11.55
N ILE A 10 51.62 -9.92 10.55
CA ILE A 10 50.42 -10.74 10.35
C ILE A 10 50.20 -11.66 11.55
N ILE A 11 51.25 -12.33 12.03
CA ILE A 11 51.19 -13.23 13.19
C ILE A 11 50.72 -12.47 14.44
N PHE A 12 51.34 -11.31 14.74
CA PHE A 12 50.91 -10.47 15.86
C PHE A 12 49.47 -9.97 15.71
N GLY A 13 49.06 -9.59 14.51
CA GLY A 13 47.70 -9.15 14.22
C GLY A 13 46.67 -10.26 14.44
N VAL A 14 46.95 -11.48 13.98
CA VAL A 14 46.08 -12.65 14.20
C VAL A 14 45.99 -12.98 15.68
N ILE A 15 47.10 -12.97 16.42
CA ILE A 15 47.12 -13.21 17.87
C ILE A 15 46.28 -12.15 18.60
N TYR A 16 46.43 -10.88 18.25
CA TYR A 16 45.63 -9.79 18.81
C TYR A 16 44.14 -9.99 18.54
N LEU A 17 43.77 -10.34 17.31
CA LEU A 17 42.37 -10.52 16.88
C LEU A 17 41.73 -11.72 17.57
N VAL A 18 42.42 -12.86 17.64
CA VAL A 18 41.96 -14.06 18.33
C VAL A 18 41.83 -13.81 19.82
N ARG A 19 42.83 -13.15 20.44
CA ARG A 19 42.79 -12.82 21.87
C ARG A 19 41.64 -11.87 22.18
N TRP A 20 41.45 -10.83 21.37
CA TRP A 20 40.31 -9.91 21.47
C TRP A 20 38.96 -10.64 21.32
N PHE A 21 38.84 -11.55 20.35
CA PHE A 21 37.61 -12.31 20.11
C PHE A 21 37.30 -13.29 21.26
N LEU A 22 38.31 -13.95 21.81
CA LEU A 22 38.15 -14.90 22.93
C LEU A 22 37.89 -14.21 24.27
N THR A 23 38.36 -12.99 24.49
CA THR A 23 38.16 -12.24 25.75
C THR A 23 36.91 -11.36 25.77
N THR A 24 36.24 -11.16 24.63
CA THR A 24 35.11 -10.23 24.52
C THR A 24 33.77 -10.99 24.60
N PRO A 25 32.81 -10.57 25.45
CA PRO A 25 31.49 -11.20 25.54
C PRO A 25 30.74 -11.20 24.19
N ALA A 26 30.13 -12.32 23.82
CA ALA A 26 29.54 -12.55 22.50
C ALA A 26 28.52 -11.48 22.06
N GLU A 27 27.79 -10.88 23.01
CA GLU A 27 26.83 -9.80 22.75
C GLU A 27 27.51 -8.52 22.23
N THR A 28 28.64 -8.15 22.83
CA THR A 28 29.43 -6.97 22.42
C THR A 28 30.24 -7.21 21.16
N VAL A 29 30.70 -8.45 20.94
CA VAL A 29 31.34 -8.86 19.67
C VAL A 29 30.36 -8.69 18.52
N ALA A 30 29.13 -9.18 18.66
CA ALA A 30 28.10 -9.05 17.64
C ALA A 30 27.76 -7.58 17.34
N ALA A 31 27.67 -6.74 18.38
CA ALA A 31 27.40 -5.31 18.22
C ALA A 31 28.55 -4.58 17.51
N ASN A 32 29.81 -4.85 17.87
CA ASN A 32 30.97 -4.21 17.27
C ASN A 32 31.23 -4.72 15.84
N ILE A 33 31.05 -6.02 15.59
CA ILE A 33 31.08 -6.58 14.23
C ILE A 33 30.02 -5.91 13.37
N ARG A 34 28.78 -5.78 13.85
CA ARG A 34 27.70 -5.10 13.12
C ARG A 34 28.06 -3.65 12.79
N LYS A 35 28.58 -2.89 13.77
CA LYS A 35 29.05 -1.51 13.56
C LYS A 35 30.17 -1.44 12.54
N SER A 36 31.19 -2.28 12.65
CA SER A 36 32.29 -2.37 11.67
C SER A 36 31.78 -2.78 10.28
N LEU A 37 30.79 -3.67 10.20
CA LEU A 37 30.16 -4.05 8.93
C LEU A 37 29.50 -2.86 8.24
N TRP A 38 28.70 -2.08 8.99
CA TRP A 38 28.09 -0.85 8.47
C TRP A 38 29.14 0.18 8.05
N LEU A 39 30.24 0.29 8.80
CA LEU A 39 31.33 1.23 8.52
C LEU A 39 32.11 0.82 7.26
N ILE A 40 32.42 -0.47 7.10
CA ILE A 40 33.07 -1.03 5.90
C ILE A 40 32.14 -0.90 4.69
N LEU A 41 30.85 -1.20 4.86
CA LEU A 41 29.85 -1.08 3.80
C LEU A 41 29.72 0.37 3.32
N GLY A 42 29.64 1.32 4.27
CA GLY A 42 29.59 2.76 3.98
C GLY A 42 30.87 3.25 3.30
N LEU A 43 32.04 2.86 3.81
CA LEU A 43 33.33 3.21 3.21
C LEU A 43 33.49 2.62 1.80
N GLY A 44 33.05 1.38 1.60
CA GLY A 44 33.02 0.72 0.29
C GLY A 44 32.10 1.44 -0.70
N LEU A 45 30.92 1.90 -0.25
CA LEU A 45 30.01 2.73 -1.04
C LEU A 45 30.65 4.06 -1.43
N ILE A 46 31.33 4.74 -0.49
CA ILE A 46 32.06 5.99 -0.75
C ILE A 46 33.19 5.76 -1.76
N LEU A 47 34.00 4.71 -1.60
CA LEU A 47 35.05 4.38 -2.54
C LEU A 47 34.50 4.07 -3.93
N LEU A 48 33.35 3.40 -4.02
CA LEU A 48 32.69 3.09 -5.29
C LEU A 48 32.11 4.34 -5.95
N ALA A 49 31.59 5.29 -5.16
CA ALA A 49 31.14 6.59 -5.63
C ALA A 49 32.29 7.40 -6.21
N VAL A 50 33.41 7.50 -5.47
CA VAL A 50 34.62 8.23 -5.90
C VAL A 50 35.28 7.57 -7.12
N SER A 51 35.22 6.24 -7.22
CA SER A 51 35.73 5.50 -8.38
C SER A 51 34.85 5.60 -9.64
N GLY A 52 33.72 6.32 -9.57
CA GLY A 52 32.77 6.45 -10.69
C GLY A 52 31.99 5.17 -11.02
N LYS A 53 32.08 4.13 -10.19
CA LYS A 53 31.47 2.80 -10.41
C LYS A 53 30.12 2.64 -9.72
N LEU A 54 29.52 3.75 -9.28
CA LEU A 54 28.21 3.77 -8.62
C LEU A 54 27.11 3.19 -9.53
N ASN A 55 27.27 3.33 -10.84
CA ASN A 55 26.41 2.75 -11.87
C ASN A 55 26.26 1.22 -11.77
N ILE A 56 27.27 0.49 -11.27
CA ILE A 56 27.19 -0.96 -11.08
C ILE A 56 26.12 -1.31 -10.04
N ILE A 57 26.03 -0.53 -8.96
CA ILE A 57 24.98 -0.69 -7.94
C ILE A 57 23.61 -0.44 -8.57
N PHE A 58 23.47 0.64 -9.34
CA PHE A 58 22.21 0.96 -10.01
C PHE A 58 21.81 -0.08 -11.07
N ALA A 59 22.78 -0.66 -11.79
CA ALA A 59 22.52 -1.74 -12.74
C ALA A 59 22.06 -3.02 -12.03
N PHE A 60 22.64 -3.33 -10.88
CA PHE A 60 22.24 -4.48 -10.08
C PHE A 60 20.84 -4.30 -9.47
N ILE A 61 20.57 -3.12 -8.92
CA ILE A 61 19.23 -2.76 -8.40
C ILE A 61 18.22 -2.75 -9.56
N GLY A 62 18.54 -2.07 -10.65
CA GLY A 62 17.69 -1.94 -11.83
C GLY A 62 17.34 -3.29 -12.47
N SER A 63 18.31 -4.20 -12.57
CA SER A 63 18.07 -5.57 -13.08
C SER A 63 17.29 -6.46 -12.12
N ALA A 64 17.34 -6.18 -10.81
CA ALA A 64 16.54 -6.89 -9.81
C ALA A 64 15.07 -6.44 -9.79
N ILE A 65 14.76 -5.19 -10.17
CA ILE A 65 13.39 -4.64 -10.16
C ILE A 65 12.38 -5.52 -10.92
N PRO A 66 12.61 -5.93 -12.19
CA PRO A 66 11.65 -6.77 -12.92
C PRO A 66 11.40 -8.12 -12.25
N LEU A 67 12.43 -8.72 -11.64
CA LEU A 67 12.31 -9.98 -10.93
C LEU A 67 11.49 -9.80 -9.66
N ILE A 68 11.78 -8.77 -8.88
CA ILE A 68 11.04 -8.43 -7.67
C ILE A 68 9.56 -8.20 -8.03
N VAL A 69 9.25 -7.32 -8.98
CA VAL A 69 7.88 -7.03 -9.39
C VAL A 69 7.15 -8.27 -9.91
N ARG A 70 7.85 -9.17 -10.62
CA ARG A 70 7.30 -10.43 -11.14
C ARG A 70 6.94 -11.43 -10.03
N TYR A 71 7.76 -11.56 -8.99
CA TYR A 71 7.59 -12.57 -7.95
C TYR A 71 6.91 -12.05 -6.67
N LEU A 72 6.94 -10.74 -6.42
CA LEU A 72 6.32 -10.08 -5.27
C LEU A 72 4.83 -10.43 -5.09
N PRO A 73 3.96 -10.40 -6.12
CA PRO A 73 2.55 -10.76 -5.94
C PRO A 73 2.36 -12.24 -5.56
N SER A 74 3.21 -13.14 -6.04
CA SER A 74 3.17 -14.56 -5.66
C SER A 74 3.57 -14.75 -4.19
N ILE A 75 4.62 -14.05 -3.74
CA ILE A 75 5.08 -14.07 -2.35
C ILE A 75 4.00 -13.51 -1.41
N LEU A 76 3.42 -12.36 -1.75
CA LEU A 76 2.35 -11.73 -0.95
C LEU A 76 1.09 -12.58 -0.89
N ARG A 77 0.75 -13.31 -1.97
CA ARG A 77 -0.39 -14.25 -1.99
C ARG A 77 -0.16 -15.46 -1.08
N VAL A 78 1.04 -16.04 -1.11
CA VAL A 78 1.41 -17.19 -0.25
C VAL A 78 1.43 -16.80 1.23
N LEU A 79 1.89 -15.59 1.54
CA LEU A 79 1.85 -15.04 2.90
C LEU A 79 0.43 -14.62 3.36
N GLY A 80 -0.59 -14.74 2.51
CA GLY A 80 -2.00 -14.46 2.86
C GLY A 80 -2.35 -12.97 3.05
N ILE A 81 -1.37 -12.07 2.96
CA ILE A 81 -1.52 -10.62 3.21
C ILE A 81 -2.46 -9.97 2.18
N VAL A 82 -2.57 -10.54 0.98
CA VAL A 82 -3.46 -10.04 -0.08
C VAL A 82 -4.94 -10.12 0.31
N LYS A 83 -5.35 -11.09 1.14
CA LYS A 83 -6.76 -11.18 1.59
C LYS A 83 -7.12 -10.01 2.50
N THR A 84 -6.23 -9.60 3.40
CA THR A 84 -6.48 -8.52 4.36
C THR A 84 -6.68 -7.15 3.68
N ILE A 85 -5.92 -6.88 2.61
CA ILE A 85 -6.03 -5.62 1.85
C ILE A 85 -7.29 -5.61 0.98
N LYS A 86 -7.67 -6.77 0.41
CA LYS A 86 -8.91 -6.88 -0.38
C LYS A 86 -10.16 -6.73 0.49
N SER A 87 -10.16 -7.26 1.72
CA SER A 87 -11.28 -7.11 2.66
C SER A 87 -11.47 -5.67 3.19
N ALA A 88 -10.38 -4.90 3.33
CA ALA A 88 -10.49 -3.46 3.65
C ALA A 88 -11.00 -2.62 2.46
N ARG A 89 -10.81 -3.11 1.22
CA ARG A 89 -11.32 -2.49 0.00
C ARG A 89 -12.76 -2.92 -0.33
N GLU A 90 -13.17 -4.13 0.02
CA GLU A 90 -14.56 -4.62 -0.14
C GLU A 90 -15.56 -3.89 0.77
N GLN A 91 -15.12 -3.26 1.87
CA GLN A 91 -15.97 -2.35 2.66
C GLN A 91 -16.16 -0.96 2.02
N ASN A 92 -15.34 -0.60 1.02
CA ASN A 92 -15.39 0.70 0.34
C ASN A 92 -15.64 0.61 -1.18
N GLU A 93 -15.81 -0.59 -1.75
CA GLU A 93 -16.36 -0.75 -3.09
C GLU A 93 -17.90 -0.68 -3.02
N PRO A 94 -18.55 0.03 -3.96
CA PRO A 94 -19.99 0.04 -4.05
C PRO A 94 -20.43 -1.43 -4.22
N ALA A 95 -21.27 -1.88 -3.30
CA ALA A 95 -21.87 -3.20 -3.35
C ALA A 95 -22.29 -3.50 -4.80
N SER A 96 -21.79 -4.61 -5.35
CA SER A 96 -22.41 -5.21 -6.53
C SER A 96 -23.92 -5.24 -6.25
N PRO A 97 -24.76 -4.81 -7.21
CA PRO A 97 -26.17 -4.59 -6.93
C PRO A 97 -26.73 -5.88 -6.31
N PRO A 98 -27.31 -5.82 -5.08
CA PRO A 98 -28.14 -6.94 -4.64
C PRO A 98 -29.15 -7.14 -5.77
N ALA A 99 -29.35 -8.40 -6.17
CA ALA A 99 -30.27 -8.79 -7.22
C ALA A 99 -31.50 -7.90 -7.18
N LYS A 100 -31.66 -7.03 -8.20
CA LYS A 100 -32.61 -5.90 -8.25
C LYS A 100 -33.91 -6.21 -7.50
N GLN A 101 -33.98 -5.86 -6.22
CA GLN A 101 -35.26 -5.52 -5.64
C GLN A 101 -35.60 -4.19 -6.29
N LYS A 102 -36.46 -4.24 -7.32
CA LYS A 102 -37.00 -3.04 -7.93
C LYS A 102 -37.60 -2.22 -6.80
N MET A 103 -37.03 -1.05 -6.56
CA MET A 103 -37.54 -0.17 -5.52
C MET A 103 -38.99 0.17 -5.85
N SER A 104 -39.89 0.12 -4.87
CA SER A 104 -41.27 0.48 -5.11
C SER A 104 -41.40 2.00 -5.26
N SER A 105 -42.39 2.47 -6.01
CA SER A 105 -42.63 3.91 -6.19
C SER A 105 -42.87 4.60 -4.84
N LYS A 106 -43.48 3.89 -3.88
CA LYS A 106 -43.67 4.37 -2.50
C LYS A 106 -42.34 4.57 -1.78
N ASP A 107 -41.45 3.57 -1.81
CA ASP A 107 -40.13 3.67 -1.18
C ASP A 107 -39.30 4.80 -1.82
N ALA A 108 -39.44 5.01 -3.14
CA ALA A 108 -38.77 6.08 -3.85
C ALA A 108 -39.25 7.49 -3.44
N LEU A 109 -40.56 7.65 -3.21
CA LEU A 109 -41.12 8.89 -2.66
C LEU A 109 -40.60 9.16 -1.25
N ASP A 110 -40.55 8.13 -0.40
CA ASP A 110 -40.06 8.22 0.97
C ASP A 110 -38.57 8.60 1.01
N ILE A 111 -37.74 8.01 0.15
CA ILE A 111 -36.30 8.34 0.04
C ILE A 111 -36.07 9.78 -0.40
N LEU A 112 -36.90 10.31 -1.30
CA LEU A 112 -36.80 11.71 -1.75
C LEU A 112 -37.50 12.70 -0.80
N GLY A 113 -38.27 12.20 0.17
CA GLY A 113 -39.08 13.01 1.08
C GLY A 113 -40.21 13.75 0.36
N LEU A 114 -40.84 13.07 -0.60
CA LEU A 114 -41.90 13.61 -1.45
C LEU A 114 -43.22 12.87 -1.19
N ASN A 115 -44.34 13.53 -1.49
CA ASN A 115 -45.67 12.91 -1.43
C ASN A 115 -46.05 12.32 -2.81
N ALA A 116 -47.03 11.43 -2.86
CA ALA A 116 -47.54 10.78 -4.07
C ALA A 116 -48.03 11.76 -5.16
N SER A 117 -48.30 13.02 -4.81
CA SER A 117 -48.69 14.07 -5.76
C SER A 117 -47.53 14.96 -6.22
N ALA A 118 -46.27 14.59 -5.95
CA ALA A 118 -45.11 15.39 -6.32
C ALA A 118 -44.90 15.42 -7.84
N SER A 119 -44.56 16.60 -8.38
CA SER A 119 -44.31 16.76 -9.81
C SER A 119 -42.90 16.30 -10.20
N LYS A 120 -42.66 16.06 -11.50
CA LYS A 120 -41.31 15.77 -12.05
C LYS A 120 -40.27 16.83 -11.65
N LYS A 121 -40.69 18.09 -11.55
CA LYS A 121 -39.83 19.20 -11.11
C LYS A 121 -39.44 19.06 -9.63
N ASP A 122 -40.37 18.60 -8.79
CA ASP A 122 -40.12 18.36 -7.36
C ASP A 122 -39.17 17.18 -7.15
N ILE A 123 -39.33 16.11 -7.94
CA ILE A 123 -38.42 14.95 -7.97
C ILE A 123 -37.00 15.39 -8.31
N ALA A 124 -36.82 16.18 -9.39
CA ALA A 124 -35.51 16.67 -9.82
C ALA A 124 -34.85 17.58 -8.77
N ASN A 125 -35.64 18.46 -8.14
CA ASN A 125 -35.15 19.36 -7.08
C ASN A 125 -34.75 18.61 -5.81
N ALA A 126 -35.58 17.64 -5.38
CA ALA A 126 -35.29 16.81 -4.21
C ALA A 126 -34.03 15.97 -4.42
N HIS A 127 -33.89 15.34 -5.59
CA HIS A 127 -32.69 14.60 -5.99
C HIS A 127 -31.44 15.48 -5.93
N LYS A 128 -31.46 16.66 -6.56
CA LYS A 128 -30.33 17.59 -6.56
C LYS A 128 -29.92 18.00 -5.14
N ARG A 129 -30.89 18.32 -4.28
CA ARG A 129 -30.65 18.72 -2.88
C ARG A 129 -30.05 17.59 -2.06
N LEU A 130 -30.57 16.37 -2.19
CA LEU A 130 -30.09 15.20 -1.45
C LEU A 130 -28.71 14.75 -1.94
N MET A 131 -28.49 14.76 -3.25
CA MET A 131 -27.20 14.38 -3.84
C MET A 131 -26.10 15.37 -3.46
N GLN A 132 -26.37 16.67 -3.44
CA GLN A 132 -25.38 17.67 -3.00
C GLN A 132 -24.90 17.46 -1.56
N LYS A 133 -25.79 16.96 -0.69
CA LYS A 133 -25.46 16.66 0.72
C LYS A 133 -24.77 15.31 0.90
N ASN A 134 -25.13 14.32 0.09
CA ASN A 134 -24.69 12.93 0.24
C ASN A 134 -23.64 12.49 -0.81
N HIS A 135 -23.07 13.43 -1.56
CA HIS A 135 -22.10 13.11 -2.60
C HIS A 135 -20.84 12.43 -2.01
N PRO A 136 -20.38 11.29 -2.54
CA PRO A 136 -19.21 10.58 -2.01
C PRO A 136 -17.94 11.46 -2.02
N ASP A 137 -17.71 12.22 -3.08
CA ASP A 137 -16.56 13.14 -3.19
C ASP A 137 -16.57 14.30 -2.18
N LYS A 138 -17.69 14.51 -1.48
CA LYS A 138 -17.83 15.53 -0.42
C LYS A 138 -17.93 14.91 0.98
N GLY A 139 -17.55 13.64 1.12
CA GLY A 139 -17.61 12.90 2.38
C GLY A 139 -18.97 12.24 2.66
N GLY A 140 -19.87 12.18 1.67
CA GLY A 140 -21.14 11.48 1.78
C GLY A 140 -21.01 9.96 1.61
N SER A 141 -22.05 9.21 1.99
CA SER A 141 -22.07 7.75 1.83
C SER A 141 -22.38 7.36 0.37
N ALA A 142 -21.50 6.55 -0.24
CA ALA A 142 -21.72 5.98 -1.57
C ALA A 142 -23.04 5.20 -1.64
N HIS A 143 -23.40 4.47 -0.57
CA HIS A 143 -24.64 3.70 -0.49
C HIS A 143 -25.89 4.58 -0.50
N LEU A 144 -25.85 5.74 0.17
CA LEU A 144 -26.97 6.70 0.16
C LEU A 144 -27.11 7.35 -1.22
N ALA A 145 -26.00 7.72 -1.85
CA ALA A 145 -26.01 8.29 -3.20
C ALA A 145 -26.65 7.32 -4.22
N THR A 146 -26.33 6.02 -4.15
CA THR A 146 -26.94 4.99 -4.99
C THR A 146 -28.46 4.89 -4.77
N GLN A 147 -28.93 4.86 -3.52
CA GLN A 147 -30.37 4.82 -3.22
C GLN A 147 -31.12 6.07 -3.73
N ILE A 148 -30.53 7.25 -3.57
CA ILE A 148 -31.10 8.52 -4.08
C ILE A 148 -31.22 8.49 -5.61
N ASN A 149 -30.24 7.94 -6.32
CA ASN A 149 -30.29 7.79 -7.78
C ASN A 149 -31.38 6.78 -8.20
N GLN A 150 -31.46 5.64 -7.52
CA GLN A 150 -32.50 4.63 -7.77
C GLN A 150 -33.92 5.20 -7.56
N ALA A 151 -34.11 6.07 -6.56
CA ALA A 151 -35.41 6.72 -6.30
C ALA A 151 -35.85 7.58 -7.48
N LYS A 152 -34.98 8.47 -7.94
CA LYS A 152 -35.25 9.32 -9.10
C LYS A 152 -35.56 8.47 -10.34
N ASP A 153 -34.75 7.44 -10.60
CA ASP A 153 -34.91 6.60 -11.79
C ASP A 153 -36.18 5.74 -11.75
N THR A 154 -36.69 5.39 -10.56
CA THR A 154 -37.94 4.63 -10.41
C THR A 154 -39.14 5.52 -10.72
N LEU A 155 -39.22 6.70 -10.08
CA LEU A 155 -40.36 7.60 -10.26
C LEU A 155 -40.46 8.17 -11.68
N LEU A 156 -39.32 8.43 -12.33
CA LEU A 156 -39.33 8.91 -13.71
C LEU A 156 -39.70 7.82 -14.73
N LYS A 157 -39.47 6.54 -14.41
CA LYS A 157 -39.88 5.41 -15.27
C LYS A 157 -41.37 5.09 -15.14
N ASP A 158 -41.93 5.22 -13.94
CA ASP A 158 -43.35 4.97 -13.71
C ASP A 158 -44.23 6.03 -14.39
N ASP A 159 -43.73 7.26 -14.54
CA ASP A 159 -44.41 8.36 -15.26
C ASP A 159 -44.36 8.27 -16.80
N GLU A 160 -43.63 7.31 -17.37
CA GLU A 160 -43.51 7.08 -18.83
C GLU A 160 -44.38 5.91 -19.34
N GLN A 161 -45.17 5.27 -18.45
CA GLN A 161 -46.12 4.20 -18.78
C GLN A 161 -47.57 4.69 -18.66
#